data_AF-A0A6N2MNF4-F1
#
_entry.id   AF-A0A6N2MNF4-F1
#
_cell.length_a   1.000
_cell.length_b   1.000
_cell.length_c   1.000
_cell.angle_alpha   90.00
_cell.angle_beta   90.00
_cell.angle_gamma   90.00
#
_symmetry.space_group_name_H-M   'P 1'
#
loop_
_entity.id
_entity.type
_entity.pdbx_description
1 polymer ?
#
loop_
_entity_poly.entity_id
_entity_poly.type
_entity_poly.pdbx_seq_one_letter_code
_entity_poly.pdbx_strand_id
1 'polypeptide(L)'
;MKMRGKPISAKAIFVLCFASFLAGSLFTNQNWTHPSRAKDNRIAIIPHHVTKLQELKQDWDPKRKMVEGKPGDIMGEVQKTHEAIKSLESTMSTLEMELAVARTVQSYEQHYSLEKLANHSLQKAFVVIGINTAFSSRKRRESLRQTGCLKKLEKEKGIVIRFVIGHSATPGGVLDKAIDLEDAEHKDFLRLKHVEGYHELSTKTRLYFSTAVSIWDAEFYLKVDDDVHLNLGMLMSTLARYRSKPRIYIGCMKSGPVLSQKPILHRYANEDVSLGSWLLGLEVEHVDDRSMCCGTPPDCEWKAQEGSVCVASFDWSCSGICNSVKRMKVVHDSCGEGEGAVWNVNL
;
A
#
# COMPACT_ATOMS: atom_id res chain seq x y z
N MET A 1 12.03 -7.24 -64.94
CA MET A 1 11.06 -6.11 -64.99
C MET A 1 11.12 -5.33 -63.69
N LYS A 2 11.60 -4.07 -63.72
CA LYS A 2 11.75 -3.22 -62.54
C LYS A 2 10.57 -2.24 -62.54
N MET A 3 9.52 -2.51 -61.75
CA MET A 3 8.38 -1.60 -61.64
C MET A 3 8.77 -0.40 -60.79
N ARG A 4 8.83 0.78 -61.44
CA ARG A 4 9.16 2.07 -60.82
C ARG A 4 7.85 2.72 -60.37
N GLY A 5 7.47 2.53 -59.11
CA GLY A 5 6.31 3.19 -58.51
C GLY A 5 6.52 4.71 -58.45
N LYS A 6 5.54 5.50 -58.91
CA LYS A 6 5.59 6.97 -58.82
C LYS A 6 5.38 7.41 -57.36
N PRO A 7 6.08 8.46 -56.89
CA PRO A 7 5.91 8.95 -55.52
C PRO A 7 4.51 9.54 -55.34
N ILE A 8 3.81 9.09 -54.31
CA ILE A 8 2.49 9.59 -53.93
C ILE A 8 2.69 10.95 -53.25
N SER A 9 1.96 11.97 -53.71
CA SER A 9 2.02 13.33 -53.15
C SER A 9 1.62 13.34 -51.68
N ALA A 10 2.33 14.12 -50.85
CA ALA A 10 2.03 14.27 -49.42
C ALA A 10 0.57 14.70 -49.15
N LYS A 11 -0.05 15.43 -50.09
CA LYS A 11 -1.47 15.77 -50.03
C LYS A 11 -2.38 14.55 -50.17
N ALA A 12 -2.01 13.58 -51.01
CA ALA A 12 -2.75 12.34 -51.17
C ALA A 12 -2.61 11.43 -49.94
N ILE A 13 -1.45 11.43 -49.28
CA ILE A 13 -1.24 10.70 -48.01
C ILE A 13 -2.10 11.31 -46.91
N PHE A 14 -2.13 12.63 -46.77
CA PHE A 14 -2.96 13.32 -45.79
C PHE A 14 -4.46 13.02 -45.99
N VAL A 15 -4.93 13.05 -47.24
CA VAL A 15 -6.32 12.71 -47.57
C VAL A 15 -6.63 11.24 -47.25
N LEU A 16 -5.71 10.31 -47.55
CA LEU A 16 -5.86 8.90 -47.21
C LEU A 16 -5.91 8.66 -45.70
N CYS A 17 -5.03 9.29 -44.93
CA CYS A 17 -5.02 9.20 -43.47
C CYS A 17 -6.29 9.78 -42.84
N PHE A 18 -6.77 10.94 -43.33
CA PHE A 18 -7.98 11.56 -42.82
C PHE A 18 -9.23 10.75 -43.17
N ALA A 19 -9.30 10.21 -44.40
CA ALA A 19 -10.38 9.32 -44.81
C ALA A 19 -10.39 8.01 -44.00
N SER A 20 -9.21 7.47 -43.66
CA SER A 20 -9.08 6.26 -42.83
C SER A 20 -9.53 6.49 -41.39
N PHE A 21 -9.23 7.68 -40.84
CA PHE A 21 -9.67 8.08 -39.49
C PHE A 21 -11.19 8.28 -39.41
N LEU A 22 -11.79 8.92 -40.42
CA LEU A 22 -13.25 9.09 -40.51
C LEU A 22 -13.99 7.77 -40.78
N ALA A 23 -13.40 6.87 -41.56
CA ALA A 23 -13.95 5.52 -41.72
C ALA A 23 -13.88 4.72 -40.41
N GLY A 24 -12.76 4.81 -39.68
CA GLY A 24 -12.57 4.15 -38.38
C GLY A 24 -13.53 4.64 -37.29
N SER A 25 -13.93 5.91 -37.32
CA SER A 25 -14.92 6.45 -36.37
C SER A 25 -16.36 6.02 -36.69
N LEU A 26 -16.66 5.69 -37.94
CA LEU A 26 -17.97 5.14 -38.35
C LEU A 26 -18.09 3.64 -38.04
N PHE A 27 -17.01 2.87 -38.12
CA PHE A 27 -17.00 1.42 -37.78
C PHE A 27 -16.90 1.12 -36.28
N THR A 28 -16.59 2.10 -35.44
CA THR A 28 -16.56 1.94 -33.98
C THR A 28 -17.86 2.31 -33.28
N ASN A 29 -18.88 2.81 -34.01
CA ASN A 29 -20.06 3.42 -33.40
C ASN A 29 -21.44 2.85 -33.82
N GLN A 30 -21.49 1.61 -34.33
CA GLN A 30 -22.71 0.81 -34.60
C GLN A 30 -22.23 -0.63 -34.89
N ASN A 31 -22.66 -1.76 -34.31
CA ASN A 31 -23.66 -2.14 -33.31
C ASN A 31 -23.42 -3.66 -33.06
N TRP A 32 -23.38 -4.16 -31.82
CA TRP A 32 -23.86 -5.53 -31.59
C TRP A 32 -24.67 -5.62 -30.29
N THR A 33 -25.98 -5.65 -30.49
CA THR A 33 -27.01 -5.95 -29.50
C THR A 33 -27.61 -7.32 -29.79
N HIS A 34 -27.83 -8.08 -28.69
CA HIS A 34 -28.73 -9.24 -28.45
C HIS A 34 -28.18 -10.68 -28.50
N PRO A 35 -28.79 -11.66 -27.77
CA PRO A 35 -29.35 -11.61 -26.39
C PRO A 35 -29.10 -12.89 -25.55
N SER A 36 -28.76 -12.78 -24.24
CA SER A 36 -29.22 -13.75 -23.21
C SER A 36 -28.76 -13.41 -21.78
N ARG A 37 -29.63 -12.69 -21.07
CA ARG A 37 -30.11 -12.91 -19.69
C ARG A 37 -29.17 -13.59 -18.67
N ALA A 38 -28.54 -12.79 -17.82
CA ALA A 38 -28.36 -13.09 -16.39
C ALA A 38 -28.64 -11.80 -15.60
N LYS A 39 -29.41 -11.94 -14.52
CA LYS A 39 -30.13 -10.88 -13.80
C LYS A 39 -29.19 -9.86 -13.16
N ASP A 40 -29.43 -8.58 -13.43
CA ASP A 40 -28.77 -7.46 -12.79
C ASP A 40 -29.80 -6.70 -11.94
N ASN A 41 -29.63 -6.75 -10.62
CA ASN A 41 -30.44 -6.00 -9.66
C ASN A 41 -29.91 -4.57 -9.61
N ARG A 42 -30.58 -3.65 -10.30
CA ARG A 42 -30.30 -2.22 -10.24
C ARG A 42 -30.59 -1.68 -8.84
N ILE A 43 -29.56 -1.20 -8.15
CA ILE A 43 -29.71 -0.12 -7.15
C ILE A 43 -29.47 1.18 -7.91
N ALA A 44 -30.51 2.00 -8.03
CA ALA A 44 -30.42 3.32 -8.61
C ALA A 44 -29.70 4.25 -7.61
N ILE A 45 -28.44 4.59 -7.88
CA ILE A 45 -27.72 5.66 -7.16
C ILE A 45 -27.91 6.97 -7.95
N ILE A 46 -28.28 7.99 -7.18
CA ILE A 46 -28.96 9.22 -7.55
C ILE A 46 -28.04 10.18 -8.33
N PRO A 47 -28.43 10.66 -9.54
CA PRO A 47 -27.68 11.64 -10.35
C PRO A 47 -27.52 13.04 -9.72
N HIS A 48 -28.20 13.31 -8.60
CA HIS A 48 -28.51 14.66 -8.14
C HIS A 48 -27.37 15.35 -7.34
N HIS A 49 -26.35 14.61 -6.89
CA HIS A 49 -25.20 15.19 -6.14
C HIS A 49 -24.01 15.56 -7.02
N VAL A 50 -23.84 14.90 -8.18
CA VAL A 50 -22.78 15.23 -9.14
C VAL A 50 -23.03 16.61 -9.74
N THR A 51 -24.29 16.98 -9.97
CA THR A 51 -24.68 18.28 -10.53
C THR A 51 -24.36 19.44 -9.59
N LYS A 52 -24.55 19.28 -8.27
CA LYS A 52 -24.31 20.34 -7.28
C LYS A 52 -22.82 20.65 -7.07
N LEU A 53 -21.94 19.66 -7.23
CA LEU A 53 -20.48 19.86 -7.22
C LEU A 53 -19.97 20.57 -8.48
N GLN A 54 -20.71 20.47 -9.59
CA GLN A 54 -20.37 21.09 -10.85
C GLN A 54 -20.71 22.59 -10.89
N GLU A 55 -21.78 23.00 -10.19
CA GLU A 55 -22.16 24.41 -10.00
C GLU A 55 -21.16 25.19 -9.12
N LEU A 56 -20.56 24.55 -8.10
CA LEU A 56 -19.55 25.18 -7.23
C LEU A 56 -18.20 25.44 -7.93
N LYS A 57 -17.95 24.85 -9.10
CA LYS A 57 -16.69 24.98 -9.84
C LYS A 57 -16.63 26.24 -10.71
N GLN A 58 -17.75 26.95 -10.87
CA GLN A 58 -17.87 28.06 -11.82
C GLN A 58 -17.39 29.42 -11.28
N ASP A 59 -17.02 29.54 -10.00
CA ASP A 59 -16.67 30.83 -9.39
C ASP A 59 -15.17 30.98 -9.06
N TRP A 60 -14.29 30.34 -9.86
CA TRP A 60 -12.84 30.50 -9.75
C TRP A 60 -12.28 31.25 -10.96
N ASP A 61 -12.13 32.58 -10.82
CA ASP A 61 -11.43 33.43 -11.80
C ASP A 61 -9.95 33.60 -11.38
N PRO A 62 -8.94 33.12 -12.16
CA PRO A 62 -7.53 33.12 -11.76
C PRO A 62 -6.84 34.49 -11.75
N LYS A 63 -7.57 35.61 -11.94
CA LYS A 63 -6.98 36.95 -12.19
C LYS A 63 -7.30 38.02 -11.14
N ARG A 64 -7.43 37.69 -9.85
CA ARG A 64 -7.32 38.72 -8.79
C ARG A 64 -5.85 38.95 -8.41
N LYS A 65 -5.28 40.03 -8.95
CA LYS A 65 -4.06 40.65 -8.41
C LYS A 65 -4.25 40.88 -6.90
N MET A 66 -3.23 40.54 -6.11
CA MET A 66 -3.12 40.96 -4.71
C MET A 66 -3.25 42.49 -4.66
N VAL A 67 -4.41 42.96 -4.20
CA VAL A 67 -4.58 44.32 -3.71
C VAL A 67 -4.53 44.17 -2.19
N GLU A 68 -3.54 44.81 -1.56
CA GLU A 68 -3.46 44.94 -0.10
C GLU A 68 -4.81 45.46 0.42
N GLY A 69 -5.52 44.61 1.17
CA GLY A 69 -6.89 44.83 1.60
C GLY A 69 -6.99 45.16 3.09
N LYS A 70 -7.69 46.25 3.37
CA LYS A 70 -8.01 46.84 4.69
C LYS A 70 -8.64 45.86 5.70
N PRO A 71 -8.63 46.15 7.02
CA PRO A 71 -9.04 45.23 8.09
C PRO A 71 -10.55 44.91 8.18
N GLY A 72 -11.36 45.34 7.21
CA GLY A 72 -12.83 45.36 7.32
C GLY A 72 -13.56 44.08 6.88
N ASP A 73 -12.88 43.11 6.25
CA ASP A 73 -13.52 41.94 5.61
C ASP A 73 -13.20 40.59 6.29
N ILE A 74 -12.53 40.62 7.44
CA ILE A 74 -12.12 39.40 8.16
C ILE A 74 -13.36 38.64 8.66
N MET A 75 -14.39 39.35 9.12
CA MET A 75 -15.57 38.69 9.66
C MET A 75 -16.44 38.03 8.58
N GLY A 76 -16.48 38.59 7.37
CA GLY A 76 -17.15 37.98 6.23
C GLY A 76 -16.48 36.68 5.79
N GLU A 77 -15.14 36.65 5.75
CA GLU A 77 -14.39 35.43 5.38
C GLU A 77 -14.48 34.33 6.45
N VAL A 78 -14.44 34.71 7.74
CA VAL A 78 -14.60 33.74 8.84
C VAL A 78 -15.98 33.10 8.82
N GLN A 79 -17.04 33.90 8.55
CA GLN A 79 -18.40 33.36 8.43
C GLN A 79 -18.52 32.37 7.24
N LYS A 80 -17.96 32.72 6.07
CA LYS A 80 -17.92 31.81 4.90
C LYS A 80 -17.17 30.52 5.20
N THR A 81 -16.08 30.61 5.98
CA THR A 81 -15.30 29.44 6.39
C THR A 81 -16.10 28.53 7.32
N HIS A 82 -16.84 29.13 8.27
CA HIS A 82 -17.73 28.37 9.17
C HIS A 82 -18.88 27.69 8.42
N GLU A 83 -19.46 28.36 7.43
CA GLU A 83 -20.51 27.78 6.58
C GLU A 83 -19.97 26.61 5.74
N ALA A 84 -18.74 26.73 5.21
CA ALA A 84 -18.09 25.64 4.48
C ALA A 84 -17.78 24.43 5.38
N ILE A 85 -17.29 24.66 6.61
CA ILE A 85 -17.04 23.59 7.59
C ILE A 85 -18.34 22.86 7.93
N LYS A 86 -19.41 23.61 8.24
CA LYS A 86 -20.73 23.04 8.55
C LYS A 86 -21.30 22.23 7.38
N SER A 87 -21.12 22.70 6.15
CA SER A 87 -21.53 21.96 4.95
C SER A 87 -20.73 20.67 4.78
N LEU A 88 -19.44 20.66 5.11
CA LEU A 88 -18.59 19.49 5.02
C LEU A 88 -18.97 18.45 6.08
N GLU A 89 -19.21 18.88 7.33
CA GLU A 89 -19.68 18.00 8.41
C GLU A 89 -21.00 17.32 8.06
N SER A 90 -21.96 18.07 7.49
CA SER A 90 -23.22 17.50 7.01
C SER A 90 -23.03 16.48 5.89
N THR A 91 -22.06 16.73 5.00
CA THR A 91 -21.74 15.80 3.90
C THR A 91 -21.08 14.54 4.43
N MET A 92 -20.16 14.67 5.40
CA MET A 92 -19.48 13.55 6.04
C MET A 92 -20.47 12.64 6.76
N SER A 93 -21.39 13.22 7.54
CA SER A 93 -22.45 12.48 8.23
C SER A 93 -23.37 11.72 7.25
N THR A 94 -23.70 12.35 6.11
CA THR A 94 -24.52 11.71 5.07
C THR A 94 -23.78 10.54 4.42
N LEU A 95 -22.50 10.72 4.09
CA LEU A 95 -21.66 9.67 3.51
C LEU A 95 -21.41 8.53 4.50
N GLU A 96 -21.29 8.81 5.79
CA GLU A 96 -21.19 7.79 6.84
C GLU A 96 -22.46 6.94 6.94
N MET A 97 -23.64 7.58 6.88
CA MET A 97 -24.92 6.88 6.85
C MET A 97 -25.06 6.01 5.59
N GLU A 98 -24.71 6.54 4.41
CA GLU A 98 -24.72 5.78 3.16
C GLU A 98 -23.71 4.63 3.16
N LEU A 99 -22.52 4.83 3.75
CA LEU A 99 -21.51 3.79 3.93
C LEU A 99 -22.01 2.70 4.89
N ALA A 100 -22.70 3.06 5.97
CA ALA A 100 -23.32 2.11 6.89
C ALA A 100 -24.37 1.26 6.16
N VAL A 101 -25.24 1.89 5.36
CA VAL A 101 -26.23 1.19 4.53
C VAL A 101 -25.55 0.28 3.50
N ALA A 102 -24.53 0.76 2.78
CA ALA A 102 -23.79 -0.05 1.81
C ALA A 102 -23.09 -1.26 2.47
N ARG A 103 -22.56 -1.11 3.68
CA ARG A 103 -21.98 -2.21 4.47
C ARG A 103 -23.02 -3.26 4.86
N THR A 104 -24.26 -2.87 5.17
CA THR A 104 -25.34 -3.83 5.44
C THR A 104 -25.79 -4.61 4.20
N VAL A 105 -25.63 -4.03 3.01
CA VAL A 105 -25.92 -4.72 1.74
C VAL A 105 -24.77 -5.67 1.37
N GLN A 106 -23.51 -5.30 1.65
CA GLN A 106 -22.34 -6.16 1.45
C GLN A 106 -22.28 -7.34 2.43
N SER A 107 -22.80 -7.20 3.65
CA SER A 107 -22.77 -8.27 4.64
C SER A 107 -23.51 -9.53 4.15
N TYR A 108 -24.53 -9.40 3.30
CA TYR A 108 -25.32 -10.54 2.82
C TYR A 108 -24.55 -11.48 1.88
N GLU A 109 -23.57 -10.98 1.11
CA GLU A 109 -22.64 -11.82 0.32
C GLU A 109 -21.40 -12.24 1.12
N GLN A 110 -21.04 -11.49 2.16
CA GLN A 110 -19.89 -11.77 3.02
C GLN A 110 -20.20 -12.78 4.14
N HIS A 111 -21.46 -12.92 4.56
CA HIS A 111 -21.89 -13.84 5.61
C HIS A 111 -21.55 -15.30 5.30
N TYR A 112 -21.56 -15.70 4.02
CA TYR A 112 -21.17 -17.07 3.63
C TYR A 112 -19.66 -17.37 3.75
N SER A 113 -18.82 -16.33 3.91
CA SER A 113 -17.36 -16.46 4.11
C SER A 113 -16.88 -16.09 5.53
N LEU A 114 -17.57 -15.18 6.22
CA LEU A 114 -17.21 -14.71 7.56
C LEU A 114 -17.74 -15.62 8.68
N GLU A 115 -18.88 -16.31 8.47
CA GLU A 115 -19.34 -17.33 9.44
C GLU A 115 -18.38 -18.52 9.55
N LYS A 116 -17.53 -18.74 8.53
CA LYS A 116 -16.49 -19.77 8.56
C LYS A 116 -15.26 -19.36 9.38
N LEU A 117 -15.06 -18.07 9.66
CA LEU A 117 -13.94 -17.54 10.46
C LEU A 117 -14.29 -17.36 11.94
N ALA A 118 -15.58 -17.16 12.27
CA ALA A 118 -16.03 -17.00 13.65
C ALA A 118 -15.93 -18.28 14.52
N ASN A 119 -15.68 -19.44 13.90
CA ASN A 119 -15.54 -20.73 14.59
C ASN A 119 -14.08 -21.18 14.76
N HIS A 120 -13.11 -20.33 14.42
CA HIS A 120 -11.70 -20.57 14.67
C HIS A 120 -11.20 -19.62 15.76
N SER A 121 -10.69 -20.17 16.87
CA SER A 121 -9.85 -19.39 17.79
C SER A 121 -8.69 -18.79 17.01
N LEU A 122 -8.46 -17.48 17.14
CA LEU A 122 -7.34 -16.81 16.50
C LEU A 122 -6.02 -17.51 16.84
N GLN A 123 -5.13 -17.61 15.85
CA GLN A 123 -3.83 -18.23 16.05
C GLN A 123 -2.96 -17.30 16.88
N LYS A 124 -2.46 -17.80 18.02
CA LYS A 124 -1.52 -17.05 18.86
C LYS A 124 -0.17 -16.93 18.17
N ALA A 125 0.40 -15.73 18.17
CA ALA A 125 1.74 -15.48 17.67
C ALA A 125 2.45 -14.44 18.56
N PHE A 126 3.77 -14.47 18.59
CA PHE A 126 4.55 -13.39 19.17
C PHE A 126 4.56 -12.18 18.23
N VAL A 127 4.88 -12.41 16.96
CA VAL A 127 4.92 -11.37 15.93
C VAL A 127 4.42 -11.89 14.59
N VAL A 128 3.70 -11.05 13.86
CA VAL A 128 3.37 -11.26 12.44
C VAL A 128 4.13 -10.25 11.60
N ILE A 129 5.03 -10.75 10.74
CA ILE A 129 5.87 -9.97 9.83
C ILE A 129 5.31 -10.10 8.41
N GLY A 130 4.79 -8.99 7.90
CA GLY A 130 4.31 -8.85 6.54
C GLY A 130 5.38 -8.22 5.68
N ILE A 131 5.91 -8.99 4.72
CA ILE A 131 6.87 -8.51 3.75
C ILE A 131 6.10 -8.06 2.51
N ASN A 132 5.94 -6.75 2.33
CA ASN A 132 5.32 -6.18 1.14
C ASN A 132 6.18 -6.51 -0.10
N THR A 133 5.57 -7.17 -1.08
CA THR A 133 6.25 -7.64 -2.29
C THR A 133 5.44 -7.36 -3.56
N ALA A 134 6.03 -7.52 -4.74
CA ALA A 134 5.36 -7.34 -6.02
C ALA A 134 5.51 -8.57 -6.93
N PHE A 135 4.72 -8.65 -8.01
CA PHE A 135 4.81 -9.75 -8.98
C PHE A 135 6.22 -9.94 -9.56
N SER A 136 6.94 -8.84 -9.80
CA SER A 136 8.30 -8.85 -10.35
C SER A 136 9.38 -9.27 -9.34
N SER A 137 9.06 -9.36 -8.05
CA SER A 137 10.02 -9.55 -6.97
C SER A 137 10.38 -11.00 -6.66
N ARG A 138 10.06 -11.97 -7.53
CA ARG A 138 10.30 -13.40 -7.27
C ARG A 138 11.72 -13.70 -6.78
N LYS A 139 12.74 -13.17 -7.46
CA LYS A 139 14.15 -13.37 -7.07
C LYS A 139 14.48 -12.80 -5.69
N ARG A 140 13.82 -11.72 -5.27
CA ARG A 140 14.00 -11.15 -3.92
C ARG A 140 13.38 -12.06 -2.87
N ARG A 141 12.16 -12.55 -3.11
CA ARG A 141 11.53 -13.55 -2.22
C ARG A 141 12.36 -14.80 -2.09
N GLU A 142 12.87 -15.34 -3.19
CA GLU A 142 13.79 -16.49 -3.19
C GLU A 142 15.04 -16.21 -2.34
N SER A 143 15.62 -15.00 -2.43
CA SER A 143 16.77 -14.61 -1.62
C SER A 143 16.42 -14.53 -0.12
N LEU A 144 15.25 -13.99 0.22
CA LEU A 144 14.78 -13.88 1.61
C LEU A 144 14.44 -15.26 2.23
N ARG A 145 13.99 -16.22 1.42
CA ARG A 145 13.70 -17.61 1.84
C ARG A 145 14.94 -18.43 2.15
N GLN A 146 16.13 -18.03 1.71
CA GLN A 146 17.37 -18.80 1.95
C GLN A 146 17.67 -18.97 3.45
N THR A 147 17.03 -18.18 4.31
CA THR A 147 17.05 -18.32 5.78
C THR A 147 16.28 -19.57 6.30
N GLY A 148 15.63 -20.33 5.41
CA GLY A 148 15.36 -21.77 5.50
C GLY A 148 14.32 -22.28 6.51
N CYS A 149 13.98 -21.52 7.56
CA CYS A 149 13.28 -22.07 8.73
C CYS A 149 11.93 -21.41 9.06
N LEU A 150 11.23 -20.79 8.09
CA LEU A 150 9.98 -20.05 8.34
C LEU A 150 8.92 -20.85 9.12
N LYS A 151 8.65 -22.10 8.71
CA LYS A 151 7.66 -22.96 9.39
C LYS A 151 8.07 -23.32 10.82
N LYS A 152 9.37 -23.48 11.06
CA LYS A 152 9.92 -23.81 12.37
C LYS A 152 9.83 -22.59 13.30
N LEU A 153 10.16 -21.40 12.79
CA LEU A 153 10.03 -20.13 13.51
C LEU A 153 8.59 -19.87 13.94
N GLU A 154 7.65 -20.13 13.03
CA GLU A 154 6.22 -20.01 13.31
C GLU A 154 5.78 -20.97 14.43
N LYS A 155 6.14 -22.25 14.34
CA LYS A 155 5.71 -23.27 15.31
C LYS A 155 6.38 -23.14 16.68
N GLU A 156 7.69 -22.86 16.71
CA GLU A 156 8.48 -22.93 17.95
C GLU A 156 8.65 -21.58 18.63
N LYS A 157 8.60 -20.48 17.89
CA LYS A 157 8.82 -19.12 18.40
C LYS A 157 7.60 -18.21 18.24
N GLY A 158 6.53 -18.65 17.58
CA GLY A 158 5.37 -17.82 17.29
C GLY A 158 5.70 -16.66 16.34
N ILE A 159 6.73 -16.81 15.50
CA ILE A 159 7.16 -15.78 14.54
C ILE A 159 6.57 -16.13 13.18
N VAL A 160 5.51 -15.43 12.79
CA VAL A 160 4.83 -15.63 11.51
C VAL A 160 5.45 -14.68 10.49
N ILE A 161 5.94 -15.20 9.37
CA ILE A 161 6.46 -14.37 8.27
C ILE A 161 5.66 -14.70 7.01
N ARG A 162 5.11 -13.67 6.35
CA ARG A 162 4.34 -13.82 5.12
C ARG A 162 4.70 -12.76 4.08
N PHE A 163 4.81 -13.18 2.82
CA PHE A 163 4.88 -12.26 1.69
C PHE A 163 3.48 -11.72 1.37
N VAL A 164 3.30 -10.42 1.55
CA VAL A 164 2.01 -9.74 1.38
C VAL A 164 1.84 -9.33 -0.07
N ILE A 165 0.83 -9.89 -0.72
CA ILE A 165 0.54 -9.61 -2.13
C ILE A 165 -0.96 -9.66 -2.43
N GLY A 166 -1.44 -8.71 -3.22
CA GLY A 166 -2.76 -8.71 -3.82
C GLY A 166 -2.82 -9.55 -5.10
N HIS A 167 -3.77 -9.21 -5.96
CA HIS A 167 -3.97 -9.80 -7.28
C HIS A 167 -3.75 -8.78 -8.39
N SER A 168 -3.56 -9.28 -9.61
CA SER A 168 -3.39 -8.44 -10.78
C SER A 168 -4.72 -7.75 -11.15
N ALA A 169 -4.65 -6.74 -12.03
CA ALA A 169 -5.86 -6.06 -12.55
C ALA A 169 -6.80 -7.02 -13.33
N THR A 170 -6.27 -8.15 -13.79
CA THR A 170 -7.03 -9.24 -14.43
C THR A 170 -6.97 -10.48 -13.54
N PRO A 171 -7.87 -10.63 -12.55
CA PRO A 171 -7.85 -11.76 -11.63
C PRO A 171 -7.73 -13.12 -12.35
N GLY A 172 -6.76 -13.93 -11.94
CA GLY A 172 -6.48 -15.24 -12.56
C GLY A 172 -5.65 -15.15 -13.85
N GLY A 173 -5.07 -13.98 -14.13
CA GLY A 173 -4.13 -13.76 -15.22
C GLY A 173 -2.79 -14.46 -15.01
N VAL A 174 -1.85 -14.25 -15.95
CA VAL A 174 -0.53 -14.91 -15.92
C VAL A 174 0.26 -14.56 -14.66
N LEU A 175 0.19 -13.29 -14.22
CA LEU A 175 0.87 -12.83 -13.01
C LEU A 175 0.32 -13.51 -11.74
N ASP A 176 -1.01 -13.65 -11.65
CA ASP A 176 -1.65 -14.32 -10.51
C ASP A 176 -1.29 -15.81 -10.49
N LYS A 177 -1.36 -16.49 -11.63
CA LYS A 177 -0.98 -17.91 -11.75
C LYS A 177 0.47 -18.16 -11.37
N ALA A 178 1.38 -17.25 -11.69
CA ALA A 178 2.77 -17.37 -11.29
C ALA A 178 2.94 -17.32 -9.75
N ILE A 179 2.16 -16.46 -9.07
CA ILE A 179 2.13 -16.41 -7.60
C ILE A 179 1.44 -17.64 -7.02
N ASP A 180 0.35 -18.12 -7.62
CA ASP A 180 -0.36 -19.31 -7.14
C ASP A 180 0.54 -20.56 -7.19
N LEU A 181 1.39 -20.68 -8.22
CA LEU A 181 2.40 -21.74 -8.32
C LEU A 181 3.47 -21.61 -7.23
N GLU A 182 3.96 -20.40 -6.98
CA GLU A 182 4.96 -20.13 -5.94
C GLU A 182 4.39 -20.39 -4.53
N ASP A 183 3.14 -20.01 -4.28
CA ASP A 183 2.44 -20.29 -3.02
C ASP A 183 2.10 -21.77 -2.84
N ALA A 184 1.84 -22.50 -3.93
CA ALA A 184 1.68 -23.95 -3.90
C ALA A 184 2.92 -24.67 -3.34
N GLU A 185 4.10 -24.15 -3.66
CA GLU A 185 5.38 -24.69 -3.22
C GLU A 185 5.76 -24.24 -1.80
N HIS A 186 5.72 -22.93 -1.52
CA HIS A 186 6.29 -22.38 -0.30
C HIS A 186 5.30 -22.17 0.85
N LYS A 187 4.01 -21.92 0.52
CA LYS A 187 2.94 -21.68 1.50
C LYS A 187 3.24 -20.53 2.46
N ASP A 188 3.86 -19.48 1.95
CA ASP A 188 4.34 -18.33 2.73
C ASP A 188 3.77 -16.99 2.25
N PHE A 189 2.72 -16.99 1.41
CA PHE A 189 2.03 -15.76 1.05
C PHE A 189 0.85 -15.44 1.97
N LEU A 190 0.60 -14.15 2.14
CA LEU A 190 -0.68 -13.61 2.58
C LEU A 190 -1.34 -12.91 1.39
N ARG A 191 -2.35 -13.57 0.82
CA ARG A 191 -3.09 -13.10 -0.36
C ARG A 191 -4.18 -12.11 0.06
N LEU A 192 -4.10 -10.89 -0.45
CA LEU A 192 -5.07 -9.83 -0.16
C LEU A 192 -6.10 -9.70 -1.29
N LYS A 193 -7.35 -9.35 -0.94
CA LYS A 193 -8.38 -8.93 -1.90
C LYS A 193 -8.13 -7.48 -2.32
N HIS A 194 -7.04 -7.28 -3.07
CA HIS A 194 -6.47 -5.99 -3.41
C HIS A 194 -5.89 -6.03 -4.83
N VAL A 195 -6.21 -5.05 -5.67
CA VAL A 195 -5.54 -4.91 -6.97
C VAL A 195 -4.18 -4.23 -6.75
N GLU A 196 -3.10 -4.91 -7.09
CA GLU A 196 -1.75 -4.36 -6.97
C GLU A 196 -1.54 -3.16 -7.90
N GLY A 197 -0.89 -2.12 -7.37
CA GLY A 197 -0.54 -0.91 -8.11
C GLY A 197 0.40 -0.02 -7.30
N TYR A 198 1.21 0.80 -7.97
CA TYR A 198 2.17 1.68 -7.30
C TYR A 198 1.48 2.71 -6.38
N HIS A 199 0.35 3.27 -6.80
CA HIS A 199 -0.41 4.23 -6.01
C HIS A 199 -1.33 3.58 -4.96
N GLU A 200 -1.29 2.26 -4.87
CA GLU A 200 -2.17 1.46 -4.03
C GLU A 200 -1.47 0.91 -2.77
N LEU A 201 -0.20 1.26 -2.57
CA LEU A 201 0.62 0.77 -1.45
C LEU A 201 0.00 1.09 -0.07
N SER A 202 -0.52 2.30 0.13
CA SER A 202 -1.22 2.66 1.38
C SER A 202 -2.43 1.77 1.63
N THR A 203 -3.20 1.47 0.58
CA THR A 203 -4.36 0.56 0.64
C THR A 203 -3.91 -0.85 0.98
N LYS A 204 -2.84 -1.34 0.32
CA LYS A 204 -2.24 -2.65 0.57
C LYS A 204 -1.82 -2.81 2.02
N THR A 205 -1.11 -1.83 2.58
CA THR A 205 -0.64 -1.88 3.97
C THR A 205 -1.78 -1.82 4.97
N ARG A 206 -2.80 -0.98 4.73
CA ARG A 206 -4.02 -0.99 5.55
C ARG A 206 -4.70 -2.37 5.54
N LEU A 207 -4.84 -2.96 4.34
CA LEU A 207 -5.44 -4.26 4.17
C LEU A 207 -4.62 -5.36 4.84
N TYR A 208 -3.28 -5.30 4.75
CA TYR A 208 -2.38 -6.19 5.46
C TYR A 208 -2.67 -6.19 6.96
N PHE A 209 -2.59 -5.04 7.63
CA PHE A 209 -2.81 -4.97 9.08
C PHE A 209 -4.22 -5.47 9.44
N SER A 210 -5.25 -5.00 8.73
CA SER A 210 -6.64 -5.43 9.01
C SER A 210 -6.87 -6.94 8.80
N THR A 211 -6.19 -7.55 7.84
CA THR A 211 -6.28 -8.99 7.58
C THR A 211 -5.48 -9.75 8.63
N ALA A 212 -4.27 -9.30 8.96
CA ALA A 212 -3.41 -9.95 9.92
C ALA A 212 -4.06 -10.04 11.32
N VAL A 213 -4.63 -8.94 11.82
CA VAL A 213 -5.33 -8.93 13.12
C VAL A 213 -6.60 -9.79 13.15
N SER A 214 -7.16 -10.12 11.98
CA SER A 214 -8.33 -11.01 11.87
C SER A 214 -7.98 -12.50 11.84
N ILE A 215 -6.71 -12.84 11.65
CA ILE A 215 -6.23 -14.23 11.53
C ILE A 215 -5.40 -14.62 12.76
N TRP A 216 -4.50 -13.73 13.17
CA TRP A 216 -3.59 -13.94 14.28
C TRP A 216 -3.92 -12.99 15.43
N ASP A 217 -3.87 -13.51 16.64
CA ASP A 217 -3.84 -12.73 17.87
C ASP A 217 -2.37 -12.66 18.32
N ALA A 218 -1.70 -11.59 17.88
CA ALA A 218 -0.26 -11.41 18.03
C ALA A 218 0.09 -10.22 18.92
N GLU A 219 1.21 -10.31 19.65
CA GLU A 219 1.70 -9.20 20.47
C GLU A 219 2.20 -8.04 19.59
N PHE A 220 2.79 -8.35 18.42
CA PHE A 220 3.29 -7.37 17.48
C PHE A 220 2.88 -7.68 16.04
N TYR A 221 2.63 -6.62 15.26
CA TYR A 221 2.43 -6.69 13.81
C TYR A 221 3.43 -5.75 13.14
N LEU A 222 4.17 -6.28 12.16
CA LEU A 222 5.25 -5.58 11.50
C LEU A 222 5.05 -5.57 9.99
N LYS A 223 5.33 -4.43 9.35
CA LYS A 223 5.46 -4.29 7.90
C LYS A 223 6.93 -4.04 7.55
N VAL A 224 7.41 -4.70 6.51
CA VAL A 224 8.73 -4.45 5.92
C VAL A 224 8.63 -4.62 4.40
N ASP A 225 9.52 -3.97 3.66
CA ASP A 225 9.62 -4.13 2.20
C ASP A 225 10.58 -5.27 1.83
N ASP A 226 10.33 -5.91 0.69
CA ASP A 226 11.11 -7.07 0.21
C ASP A 226 12.54 -6.75 -0.26
N ASP A 227 12.96 -5.49 -0.15
CA ASP A 227 14.31 -5.02 -0.40
C ASP A 227 14.98 -4.45 0.86
N VAL A 228 14.49 -4.73 2.07
CA VAL A 228 15.15 -4.40 3.34
C VAL A 228 15.72 -5.66 3.98
N HIS A 229 16.94 -5.58 4.54
CA HIS A 229 17.53 -6.68 5.33
C HIS A 229 17.09 -6.55 6.79
N LEU A 230 16.67 -7.67 7.40
CA LEU A 230 16.27 -7.75 8.80
C LEU A 230 17.11 -8.78 9.57
N ASN A 231 17.58 -8.40 10.75
CA ASN A 231 18.15 -9.31 11.74
C ASN A 231 17.05 -9.74 12.71
N LEU A 232 16.56 -10.97 12.58
CA LEU A 232 15.38 -11.46 13.30
C LEU A 232 15.60 -11.58 14.81
N GLY A 233 16.75 -12.08 15.27
CA GLY A 233 17.13 -12.18 16.67
C GLY A 233 17.24 -10.80 17.33
N MET A 234 17.85 -9.83 16.66
CA MET A 234 17.86 -8.43 17.12
C MET A 234 16.47 -7.81 17.15
N LEU A 235 15.66 -8.04 16.11
CA LEU A 235 14.26 -7.60 16.06
C LEU A 235 13.47 -8.19 17.23
N MET A 236 13.55 -9.52 17.44
CA MET A 236 12.83 -10.23 18.49
C MET A 236 13.25 -9.74 19.87
N SER A 237 14.56 -9.58 20.11
CA SER A 237 15.09 -9.04 21.36
C SER A 237 14.61 -7.61 21.61
N THR A 238 14.49 -6.80 20.55
CA THR A 238 13.96 -5.44 20.64
C THR A 238 12.48 -5.43 20.97
N LEU A 239 11.66 -6.18 20.26
CA LEU A 239 10.22 -6.28 20.51
C LEU A 239 9.92 -6.86 21.92
N ALA A 240 10.69 -7.86 22.36
CA ALA A 240 10.55 -8.45 23.69
C ALA A 240 10.69 -7.41 24.82
N ARG A 241 11.56 -6.40 24.67
CA ARG A 241 11.71 -5.29 25.63
C ARG A 241 10.48 -4.40 25.75
N TYR A 242 9.61 -4.40 24.73
CA TYR A 242 8.45 -3.53 24.67
C TYR A 242 7.12 -4.23 24.95
N ARG A 243 7.12 -5.52 25.26
CA ARG A 243 5.90 -6.31 25.54
C ARG A 243 4.96 -5.70 26.59
N SER A 244 5.53 -5.11 27.63
CA SER A 244 4.76 -4.51 28.72
C SER A 244 4.20 -3.13 28.38
N LYS A 245 4.58 -2.53 27.24
CA LYS A 245 4.09 -1.22 26.81
C LYS A 245 2.87 -1.38 25.90
N PRO A 246 1.68 -0.89 26.30
CA PRO A 246 0.51 -0.94 25.43
C PRO A 246 0.61 0.11 24.32
N ARG A 247 0.03 -0.18 23.15
CA ARG A 247 -0.18 0.78 22.05
C ARG A 247 1.09 1.52 21.63
N ILE A 248 2.11 0.77 21.23
CA ILE A 248 3.36 1.35 20.73
C ILE A 248 3.43 1.29 19.21
N TYR A 249 4.09 2.28 18.62
CA TYR A 249 4.51 2.27 17.23
C TYR A 249 6.02 2.50 17.17
N ILE A 250 6.76 1.45 16.85
CA ILE A 250 8.23 1.45 16.82
C ILE A 250 8.70 1.49 15.37
N GLY A 251 9.71 2.30 15.10
CA GLY A 251 10.39 2.39 13.82
C GLY A 251 11.54 3.38 13.91
N CYS A 252 12.24 3.57 12.80
CA CYS A 252 13.15 4.70 12.68
C CYS A 252 12.36 5.95 12.28
N MET A 253 12.02 6.77 13.26
CA MET A 253 11.09 7.87 13.08
C MET A 253 11.82 9.10 12.50
N LYS A 254 11.19 9.74 11.51
CA LYS A 254 11.62 11.07 11.05
C LYS A 254 10.99 12.14 11.95
N SER A 255 11.83 13.02 12.47
CA SER A 255 11.39 14.19 13.24
C SER A 255 11.20 15.40 12.33
N GLY A 256 10.23 16.25 12.64
CA GLY A 256 9.98 17.52 11.94
C GLY A 256 8.49 17.75 11.61
N PRO A 257 8.13 18.93 11.11
CA PRO A 257 6.73 19.25 10.78
C PRO A 257 6.21 18.36 9.63
N VAL A 258 5.13 17.62 9.88
CA VAL A 258 4.44 16.79 8.88
C VAL A 258 3.43 17.59 8.07
N LEU A 259 2.79 18.60 8.70
CA LEU A 259 1.77 19.46 8.10
C LEU A 259 2.15 20.93 8.32
N SER A 260 3.00 21.50 7.46
CA SER A 260 3.38 22.92 7.57
C SER A 260 2.77 23.81 6.48
N GLN A 261 2.45 23.29 5.29
CA GLN A 261 1.92 24.07 4.16
C GLN A 261 1.09 23.22 3.18
N LYS A 262 0.10 23.80 2.47
CA LYS A 262 -0.75 23.11 1.46
C LYS A 262 0.00 22.20 0.45
N PRO A 263 1.19 22.55 -0.05
CA PRO A 263 1.94 21.67 -0.95
C PRO A 263 2.32 20.34 -0.30
N ILE A 264 2.31 20.19 1.03
CA ILE A 264 2.76 18.98 1.71
C ILE A 264 1.81 17.79 1.57
N LEU A 265 0.56 18.02 1.15
CA LEU A 265 -0.45 16.97 1.03
C LEU A 265 -0.09 15.89 0.00
N HIS A 266 0.73 16.21 -1.02
CA HIS A 266 1.21 15.19 -1.97
C HIS A 266 2.06 14.10 -1.28
N ARG A 267 2.65 14.39 -0.11
CA ARG A 267 3.43 13.40 0.64
C ARG A 267 2.55 12.27 1.18
N TYR A 268 1.25 12.47 1.36
CA TYR A 268 0.32 11.41 1.74
C TYR A 268 0.10 10.37 0.62
N ALA A 269 0.57 10.64 -0.61
CA ALA A 269 0.66 9.59 -1.62
C ALA A 269 1.71 8.52 -1.27
N ASN A 270 2.64 8.83 -0.37
CA ASN A 270 3.58 7.84 0.17
C ASN A 270 2.91 7.03 1.30
N GLU A 271 3.11 5.73 1.23
CA GLU A 271 2.56 4.75 2.19
C GLU A 271 2.98 5.02 3.63
N ASP A 272 4.28 5.23 3.88
CA ASP A 272 4.81 5.39 5.23
C ASP A 272 4.32 6.69 5.88
N VAL A 273 4.20 7.77 5.09
CA VAL A 273 3.62 9.04 5.56
C VAL A 273 2.15 8.87 5.92
N SER A 274 1.38 8.16 5.10
CA SER A 274 -0.03 7.86 5.38
C SER A 274 -0.19 7.02 6.64
N LEU A 275 0.56 5.92 6.74
CA LEU A 275 0.50 5.00 7.88
C LEU A 275 0.88 5.70 9.20
N GLY A 276 2.01 6.42 9.20
CA GLY A 276 2.45 7.17 10.38
C GLY A 276 1.45 8.24 10.79
N SER A 277 0.82 8.93 9.83
CA SER A 277 -0.21 9.93 10.13
C SER A 277 -1.48 9.32 10.73
N TRP A 278 -1.90 8.12 10.28
CA TRP A 278 -3.01 7.42 10.90
C TRP A 278 -2.70 7.05 12.35
N LEU A 279 -1.47 6.63 12.62
CA LEU A 279 -1.04 6.23 13.97
C LEU A 279 -0.93 7.41 14.94
N LEU A 280 -0.62 8.62 14.46
CA LEU A 280 -0.75 9.84 15.27
C LEU A 280 -2.18 10.04 15.81
N GLY A 281 -3.20 9.66 15.05
CA GLY A 281 -4.61 9.76 15.45
C GLY A 281 -5.10 8.65 16.38
N LEU A 282 -4.27 7.64 16.66
CA LEU A 282 -4.63 6.46 17.48
C LEU A 282 -4.00 6.48 18.89
N GLU A 283 -3.48 7.63 19.31
CA GLU A 283 -2.84 7.83 20.64
C GLU A 283 -1.78 6.77 20.98
N VAL A 284 -0.99 6.37 19.99
CA VAL A 284 0.11 5.40 20.19
C VAL A 284 1.38 6.10 20.66
N GLU A 285 2.15 5.43 21.53
CA GLU A 285 3.51 5.88 21.90
C GLU A 285 4.44 5.62 20.71
N HIS A 286 4.98 6.69 20.14
CA HIS A 286 5.94 6.61 19.04
C HIS A 286 7.35 6.41 19.60
N VAL A 287 8.00 5.33 19.20
CA VAL A 287 9.36 4.99 19.62
C VAL A 287 10.29 5.12 18.41
N ASP A 288 11.26 6.04 18.49
CA ASP A 288 12.35 6.18 17.52
C ASP A 288 13.49 5.21 17.87
N ASP A 289 13.57 4.10 17.15
CA ASP A 289 14.66 3.13 17.26
C ASP A 289 15.57 3.20 16.04
N ARG A 290 16.74 3.82 16.23
CA ARG A 290 17.74 4.04 15.17
C ARG A 290 18.41 2.75 14.68
N SER A 291 18.29 1.65 15.40
CA SER A 291 18.77 0.35 14.91
C SER A 291 17.93 -0.19 13.75
N MET A 292 16.73 0.35 13.51
CA MET A 292 15.83 -0.03 12.42
C MET A 292 16.07 0.73 11.11
N CYS A 293 17.17 1.51 11.00
CA CYS A 293 17.50 2.25 9.78
C CYS A 293 19.01 2.42 9.58
N CYS A 294 19.76 1.35 9.73
CA CYS A 294 21.18 1.37 9.40
C CYS A 294 21.39 1.39 7.87
N GLY A 295 22.53 1.92 7.45
CA GLY A 295 23.05 1.72 6.11
C GLY A 295 23.45 0.26 5.88
N THR A 296 23.44 -0.18 4.63
CA THR A 296 24.11 -1.43 4.23
C THR A 296 25.65 -1.30 4.38
N PRO A 297 26.46 -2.34 4.09
CA PRO A 297 27.91 -2.28 4.19
C PRO A 297 28.52 -1.01 3.57
N PRO A 298 29.44 -0.33 4.27
CA PRO A 298 30.11 -0.78 5.51
C PRO A 298 29.42 -0.38 6.84
N ASP A 299 28.33 0.39 6.82
CA ASP A 299 27.75 0.98 8.04
C ASP A 299 27.27 -0.08 9.05
N CYS A 300 26.47 -1.05 8.59
CA CYS A 300 25.98 -2.13 9.45
C CYS A 300 27.12 -2.96 10.07
N GLU A 301 28.24 -3.14 9.36
CA GLU A 301 29.39 -3.93 9.82
C GLU A 301 30.13 -3.20 10.92
N TRP A 302 30.41 -1.90 10.73
CA TRP A 302 31.04 -1.07 11.75
C TRP A 302 30.18 -1.00 13.01
N LYS A 303 28.86 -0.80 12.85
CA LYS A 303 27.92 -0.81 13.98
C LYS A 303 27.91 -2.15 14.72
N ALA A 304 27.96 -3.27 13.99
CA ALA A 304 28.04 -4.59 14.61
C ALA A 304 29.35 -4.80 15.37
N GLN A 305 30.48 -4.35 14.83
CA GLN A 305 31.80 -4.40 15.50
C GLN A 305 31.83 -3.59 16.80
N GLU A 306 31.09 -2.49 16.86
CA GLU A 306 30.92 -1.65 18.06
C GLU A 306 29.86 -2.20 19.04
N GLY A 307 29.28 -3.37 18.76
CA GLY A 307 28.24 -3.99 19.59
C GLY A 307 26.84 -3.39 19.42
N SER A 308 26.67 -2.46 18.48
CA SER A 308 25.39 -1.82 18.13
C SER A 308 24.76 -2.49 16.91
N VAL A 309 24.50 -3.79 16.99
CA VAL A 309 23.94 -4.57 15.87
C VAL A 309 22.59 -3.98 15.41
N CYS A 310 22.45 -3.78 14.10
CA CYS A 310 21.26 -3.22 13.50
C CYS A 310 20.10 -4.23 13.47
N VAL A 311 18.88 -3.76 13.70
CA VAL A 311 17.64 -4.51 13.47
C VAL A 311 17.33 -4.58 11.97
N ALA A 312 17.50 -3.46 11.27
CA ALA A 312 17.24 -3.37 9.84
C ALA A 312 18.30 -2.54 9.11
N SER A 313 18.63 -2.96 7.89
CA SER A 313 19.63 -2.31 7.04
C SER A 313 19.11 -2.11 5.62
N PHE A 314 19.28 -0.90 5.08
CA PHE A 314 18.89 -0.52 3.72
C PHE A 314 19.71 0.66 3.18
N ASP A 315 19.60 0.96 1.89
CA ASP A 315 20.25 2.13 1.28
C ASP A 315 19.26 3.30 1.20
N TRP A 316 19.60 4.41 1.86
CA TRP A 316 18.78 5.63 1.86
C TRP A 316 18.52 6.20 0.47
N SER A 317 19.44 6.00 -0.48
CA SER A 317 19.37 6.54 -1.84
C SER A 317 18.24 5.95 -2.67
N CYS A 318 17.80 4.73 -2.38
CA CYS A 318 16.69 4.07 -3.07
C CYS A 318 15.56 3.63 -2.12
N SER A 319 15.63 4.00 -0.83
CA SER A 319 14.63 3.65 0.20
C SER A 319 14.42 2.13 0.31
N GLY A 320 15.51 1.38 0.23
CA GLY A 320 15.59 -0.08 0.14
C GLY A 320 17.03 -0.47 -0.19
N ILE A 321 17.36 -1.75 -0.38
CA ILE A 321 18.69 -2.17 -0.86
C ILE A 321 18.75 -1.96 -2.37
N CYS A 322 19.66 -1.09 -2.82
CA CYS A 322 19.77 -0.79 -4.24
C CYS A 322 20.29 -2.01 -4.99
N ASN A 323 19.70 -2.32 -6.14
CA ASN A 323 19.96 -3.57 -6.87
C ASN A 323 19.79 -4.82 -5.98
N SER A 324 18.78 -4.82 -5.11
CA SER A 324 18.48 -5.86 -4.12
C SER A 324 18.52 -7.29 -4.65
N VAL A 325 18.09 -7.54 -5.89
CA VAL A 325 18.20 -8.88 -6.52
C VAL A 325 19.63 -9.42 -6.50
N LYS A 326 20.65 -8.55 -6.64
CA LYS A 326 22.07 -8.93 -6.61
C LYS A 326 22.69 -8.72 -5.23
N ARG A 327 22.32 -7.63 -4.54
CA ARG A 327 22.98 -7.18 -3.32
C ARG A 327 22.40 -7.77 -2.04
N MET A 328 21.15 -8.25 -2.04
CA MET A 328 20.50 -8.77 -0.81
C MET A 328 21.36 -9.85 -0.14
N LYS A 329 21.90 -10.79 -0.92
CA LYS A 329 22.76 -11.85 -0.37
C LYS A 329 24.02 -11.29 0.29
N VAL A 330 24.71 -10.36 -0.38
CA VAL A 330 25.91 -9.72 0.18
C VAL A 330 25.60 -8.95 1.47
N VAL A 331 24.48 -8.22 1.48
CA VAL A 331 24.03 -7.50 2.69
C VAL A 331 23.68 -8.49 3.81
N HIS A 332 23.04 -9.61 3.48
CA HIS A 332 22.76 -10.66 4.45
C HIS A 332 24.02 -11.28 5.03
N ASP A 333 25.02 -11.59 4.19
CA ASP A 333 26.27 -12.20 4.64
C ASP A 333 27.12 -11.23 5.49
N SER A 334 27.08 -9.92 5.19
CA SER A 334 27.85 -8.88 5.91
C SER A 334 27.14 -8.31 7.14
N CYS A 335 25.84 -8.04 7.06
CA CYS A 335 25.06 -7.43 8.14
C CYS A 335 24.28 -8.45 8.97
N GLY A 336 24.25 -9.71 8.54
CA GLY A 336 23.47 -10.77 9.15
C GLY A 336 23.97 -11.14 10.54
N GLU A 337 23.03 -11.51 11.38
CA GLU A 337 23.31 -12.25 12.61
C GLU A 337 23.59 -13.73 12.30
N GLY A 338 24.34 -14.42 13.18
CA GLY A 338 24.59 -15.85 13.02
C GLY A 338 23.30 -16.68 13.08
N GLU A 339 23.28 -17.85 12.42
CA GLU A 339 22.08 -18.70 12.26
C GLU A 339 21.34 -19.05 13.57
N GLY A 340 22.04 -19.03 14.70
CA GLY A 340 21.47 -19.30 16.03
C GLY A 340 20.80 -18.10 16.73
N ALA A 341 20.99 -16.88 16.23
CA ALA A 341 20.63 -15.65 16.95
C ALA A 341 19.14 -15.61 17.31
N VAL A 342 18.25 -15.85 16.35
CA VAL A 342 16.80 -15.89 16.57
C VAL A 342 16.37 -17.02 17.52
N TRP A 343 17.09 -18.14 17.55
CA TRP A 343 16.76 -19.29 18.40
C TRP A 343 17.15 -19.08 19.86
N ASN A 344 18.19 -18.27 20.09
CA ASN A 344 18.69 -17.95 21.43
C ASN A 344 17.86 -16.88 22.16
N VAL A 345 16.94 -16.20 21.46
CA VAL A 345 16.03 -15.24 22.10
C VAL A 345 14.99 -15.99 22.92
N ASN A 346 14.90 -15.64 24.21
CA ASN A 346 13.86 -16.15 25.10
C ASN A 346 12.60 -15.29 24.90
N LEU A 347 11.60 -15.86 24.23
CA LEU A 347 10.32 -15.22 23.93
C LEU A 347 9.27 -15.66 24.93
#